data_AF-A0A4D6X4Z6-F1
#
_entry.id   AF-A0A4D6X4Z6-F1
#
_cell.length_a   1.000
_cell.length_b   1.000
_cell.length_c   1.000
_cell.angle_alpha   90.00
_cell.angle_beta   90.00
_cell.angle_gamma   90.00
#
_symmetry.space_group_name_H-M   'P 1'
#
loop_
_entity.id
_entity.type
_entity.pdbx_description
1 polymer ?
#
loop_
_entity_poly.entity_id
_entity_poly.type
_entity_poly.pdbx_seq_one_letter_code
_entity_poly.pdbx_strand_id
1 'polypeptide(L)'
;MNLYTPYGYSAATSSTLGILAFCGEPVDRTTQSYLLGQGYRSYQPFLMRFCQPDRMSPFGEGGVNSYAFVGNDPVNYTDPTGGFRLFRRGRTYSGQAKVVDLGFAFMAKHPTVKGKRAITAIVHGQAGAVEGERRPVSAARFAASLDKKGFETSRYDIHIISCMSGDPAQDRQSFIQSLSNITGRNAHGYSGTVTANPTFGRTSNALTPIKVRVVSKLPSYAEYKKDFVYQPRVASPQKAIRDPG
;
A
#
# COMPACT_ATOMS: atom_id res chain seq x y z
N MET A 1 3.78 -17.27 -9.99
CA MET A 1 2.52 -16.55 -9.73
C MET A 1 1.54 -17.59 -9.25
N ASN A 2 1.03 -17.49 -8.03
CA ASN A 2 0.13 -18.51 -7.47
C ASN A 2 -1.31 -18.12 -7.79
N LEU A 3 -2.06 -19.03 -8.40
CA LEU A 3 -3.44 -18.82 -8.81
C LEU A 3 -4.36 -19.42 -7.75
N TYR A 4 -5.31 -18.63 -7.24
CA TYR A 4 -6.27 -19.08 -6.24
C TYR A 4 -7.70 -18.80 -6.70
N THR A 5 -8.65 -19.62 -6.25
CA THR A 5 -10.07 -19.26 -6.29
C THR A 5 -10.34 -18.06 -5.37
N PRO A 6 -11.51 -17.40 -5.47
CA PRO A 6 -11.86 -16.30 -4.56
C PRO A 6 -11.72 -16.68 -3.08
N TYR A 7 -12.00 -17.93 -2.72
CA TYR A 7 -11.90 -18.44 -1.35
C TYR A 7 -10.50 -18.98 -0.99
N GLY A 8 -9.50 -18.80 -1.85
CA GLY A 8 -8.12 -19.16 -1.52
C GLY A 8 -7.76 -20.63 -1.77
N TYR A 9 -8.62 -21.38 -2.46
CA TYR A 9 -8.29 -22.75 -2.88
C TYR A 9 -7.33 -22.70 -4.06
N SER A 10 -6.31 -23.56 -4.04
CA SER A 10 -5.36 -23.74 -5.13
C SER A 10 -5.19 -25.24 -5.38
N ALA A 11 -5.26 -25.63 -6.65
CA ALA A 11 -4.97 -27.01 -7.08
C ALA A 11 -3.46 -27.27 -7.23
N ALA A 12 -2.61 -26.24 -7.14
CA ALA A 12 -1.15 -26.41 -7.16
C ALA A 12 -0.68 -27.15 -5.90
N THR A 13 0.17 -28.15 -6.09
CA THR A 13 0.76 -28.97 -5.02
C THR A 13 1.58 -28.09 -4.05
N SER A 14 1.51 -28.38 -2.74
CA SER A 14 2.17 -27.60 -1.66
C SER A 14 3.68 -27.34 -1.84
N SER A 15 4.35 -28.06 -2.74
CA SER A 15 5.76 -27.85 -3.13
C SER A 15 6.00 -26.62 -4.03
N THR A 16 4.95 -26.09 -4.68
CA THR A 16 5.03 -24.88 -5.54
C THR A 16 4.49 -23.62 -4.88
N LEU A 17 3.86 -23.74 -3.71
CA LEU A 17 3.42 -22.59 -2.94
C LEU A 17 4.62 -22.03 -2.15
N GLY A 18 4.88 -20.73 -2.29
CA GLY A 18 5.86 -20.04 -1.46
C GLY A 18 5.49 -20.13 0.02
N ILE A 19 6.41 -19.72 0.90
CA ILE A 19 6.21 -19.75 2.36
C ILE A 19 4.89 -19.07 2.78
N LEU A 20 4.50 -18.01 2.07
CA LEU A 20 3.22 -17.34 2.24
C LEU A 20 2.30 -17.64 1.05
N ALA A 21 1.05 -17.97 1.36
CA ALA A 21 0.03 -18.34 0.38
C ALA A 21 -1.19 -17.39 0.48
N PHE A 22 -2.41 -17.90 0.58
CA PHE A 22 -3.61 -17.06 0.61
C PHE A 22 -3.64 -16.16 1.85
N CYS A 23 -4.17 -14.94 1.69
CA CYS A 23 -4.18 -13.88 2.72
C CYS A 23 -2.81 -13.54 3.34
N GLY A 24 -1.69 -13.97 2.72
CA GLY A 24 -0.36 -13.77 3.29
C GLY A 24 -0.06 -14.69 4.48
N GLU A 25 -0.83 -15.76 4.66
CA GLU A 25 -0.62 -16.76 5.71
C GLU A 25 -0.03 -18.04 5.08
N PRO A 26 0.82 -18.78 5.80
CA PRO A 26 1.28 -20.09 5.36
C PRO A 26 0.11 -21.07 5.31
N VAL A 27 0.11 -21.94 4.30
CA VAL A 27 -0.84 -23.06 4.26
C VAL A 27 -0.34 -24.17 5.17
N ASP A 28 -1.17 -24.66 6.07
CA ASP A 28 -0.92 -25.94 6.74
C ASP A 28 -1.04 -27.04 5.68
N ARG A 29 0.09 -27.68 5.36
CA ARG A 29 0.16 -28.69 4.29
C ARG A 29 -0.63 -29.96 4.60
N THR A 30 -0.84 -30.26 5.88
CA THR A 30 -1.58 -31.46 6.31
C THR A 30 -3.07 -31.24 6.17
N THR A 31 -3.57 -30.11 6.68
CA THR A 31 -5.02 -29.82 6.70
C THR A 31 -5.50 -29.00 5.51
N GLN A 32 -4.58 -28.48 4.69
CA GLN A 32 -4.83 -27.52 3.60
C GLN A 32 -5.62 -26.28 4.09
N SER A 33 -5.38 -25.87 5.34
CA SER A 33 -6.04 -24.74 5.99
C SER A 33 -5.11 -23.55 6.19
N TYR A 34 -5.69 -22.40 6.50
CA TYR A 34 -4.97 -21.17 6.84
C TYR A 34 -5.29 -20.77 8.29
N LEU A 35 -4.26 -20.48 9.08
CA LEU A 35 -4.40 -20.07 10.48
C LEU A 35 -4.52 -18.54 10.59
N LEU A 36 -5.68 -18.01 10.20
CA LEU A 36 -5.91 -16.56 10.18
C LEU A 36 -5.96 -15.99 11.62
N GLY A 37 -5.66 -14.69 11.75
CA GLY A 37 -5.72 -14.02 13.04
C GLY A 37 -4.62 -14.43 14.01
N GLN A 38 -3.41 -14.73 13.50
CA GLN A 38 -2.33 -15.29 14.32
C GLN A 38 -2.72 -16.61 14.98
N GLY A 39 -3.42 -17.47 14.23
CA GLY A 39 -3.93 -18.74 14.75
C GLY A 39 -5.21 -18.65 15.57
N TYR A 40 -5.88 -17.49 15.62
CA TYR A 40 -7.17 -17.34 16.27
C TYR A 40 -8.21 -18.34 15.72
N ARG A 41 -8.28 -18.50 14.39
CA ARG A 41 -9.17 -19.49 13.76
C ARG A 41 -8.55 -20.14 12.55
N SER A 42 -8.77 -21.45 12.43
CA SER A 42 -8.47 -22.20 11.20
C SER A 42 -9.55 -21.93 10.15
N TYR A 43 -9.12 -21.52 8.96
CA TYR A 43 -9.93 -21.29 7.78
C TYR A 43 -9.68 -22.38 6.74
N GLN A 44 -10.75 -23.01 6.24
CA GLN A 44 -10.67 -24.03 5.21
C GLN A 44 -11.19 -23.49 3.86
N PRO A 45 -10.30 -23.28 2.87
CA PRO A 45 -10.66 -22.77 1.55
C PRO A 45 -11.68 -23.63 0.81
N PHE A 46 -11.57 -24.96 0.96
CA PHE A 46 -12.47 -25.91 0.32
C PHE A 46 -13.90 -25.83 0.91
N LEU A 47 -14.03 -25.60 2.22
CA LEU A 47 -15.33 -25.40 2.87
C LEU A 47 -15.83 -23.95 2.81
N MET A 48 -14.99 -23.02 2.34
CA MET A 48 -15.28 -21.59 2.24
C MET A 48 -15.66 -20.94 3.59
N ARG A 49 -15.17 -21.50 4.71
CA ARG A 49 -15.54 -21.09 6.07
C ARG A 49 -14.45 -21.35 7.10
N PHE A 50 -14.60 -20.77 8.28
CA PHE A 50 -13.82 -21.14 9.46
C PHE A 50 -14.26 -22.50 10.03
N CYS A 51 -13.34 -23.20 10.67
CA CYS A 51 -13.62 -24.47 11.37
C CYS A 51 -14.13 -24.26 12.80
N GLN A 52 -14.07 -23.03 13.31
CA GLN A 52 -14.44 -22.67 14.67
C GLN A 52 -15.36 -21.44 14.66
N PRO A 53 -16.36 -21.38 15.56
CA PRO A 53 -17.24 -20.23 15.67
C PRO A 53 -16.47 -18.99 16.15
N ASP A 54 -16.80 -17.83 15.62
CA ASP A 54 -16.30 -16.55 16.11
C ASP A 54 -16.95 -16.15 17.43
N ARG A 55 -16.14 -15.76 18.42
CA ARG A 55 -16.61 -15.30 19.73
C ARG A 55 -17.39 -13.98 19.67
N MET A 56 -17.19 -13.17 18.63
CA MET A 56 -17.90 -11.91 18.44
C MET A 56 -19.20 -12.07 17.65
N SER A 57 -19.53 -13.27 17.19
CA SER A 57 -20.81 -13.58 16.55
C SER A 57 -21.85 -14.03 17.59
N PRO A 58 -23.16 -13.85 17.35
CA PRO A 58 -23.78 -13.26 16.15
C PRO A 58 -24.01 -11.74 16.23
N PHE A 59 -23.87 -11.14 17.43
CA PHE A 59 -24.29 -9.77 17.70
C PHE A 59 -23.17 -8.72 17.69
N GLY A 60 -21.91 -9.15 17.57
CA GLY A 60 -20.75 -8.29 17.38
C GLY A 60 -20.24 -8.31 15.93
N GLU A 61 -18.96 -7.96 15.73
CA GLU A 61 -18.42 -7.67 14.39
C GLU A 61 -18.20 -8.90 13.50
N GLY A 62 -18.22 -10.11 14.05
CA GLY A 62 -18.19 -11.36 13.26
C GLY A 62 -19.44 -11.57 12.42
N GLY A 63 -20.53 -10.84 12.73
CA GLY A 63 -21.80 -10.92 12.04
C GLY A 63 -22.60 -12.16 12.42
N VAL A 64 -23.76 -12.33 11.81
CA VAL A 64 -24.75 -13.33 12.24
C VAL A 64 -24.26 -14.77 12.10
N ASN A 65 -23.41 -15.06 11.10
CA ASN A 65 -22.87 -16.40 10.87
C ASN A 65 -21.47 -16.53 11.47
N SER A 66 -21.37 -17.24 12.60
CA SER A 66 -20.13 -17.44 13.36
C SER A 66 -19.02 -18.17 12.59
N TYR A 67 -19.33 -18.85 11.48
CA TYR A 67 -18.36 -19.58 10.67
C TYR A 67 -18.02 -18.87 9.36
N ALA A 68 -18.73 -17.81 8.99
CA ALA A 68 -18.56 -17.18 7.69
C ALA A 68 -17.16 -16.59 7.51
N PHE A 69 -16.51 -16.92 6.40
CA PHE A 69 -15.33 -16.20 5.98
C PHE A 69 -15.76 -14.91 5.28
N VAL A 70 -15.33 -13.77 5.82
CA VAL A 70 -15.52 -12.42 5.27
C VAL A 70 -16.96 -12.08 4.82
N GLY A 71 -17.97 -12.67 5.48
CA GLY A 71 -19.37 -12.50 5.12
C GLY A 71 -19.71 -12.99 3.70
N ASN A 72 -19.03 -14.05 3.23
CA ASN A 72 -19.20 -14.68 1.92
C ASN A 72 -18.85 -13.79 0.71
N ASP A 73 -18.00 -12.76 0.90
CA ASP A 73 -17.51 -11.91 -0.20
C ASP A 73 -15.97 -11.76 -0.16
N PRO A 74 -15.21 -12.83 -0.47
CA PRO A 74 -13.75 -12.80 -0.42
C PRO A 74 -13.08 -12.07 -1.59
N VAL A 75 -13.85 -11.59 -2.56
CA VAL A 75 -13.35 -10.72 -3.62
C VAL A 75 -13.16 -9.31 -3.11
N ASN A 76 -14.10 -8.80 -2.31
CA ASN A 76 -14.08 -7.42 -1.82
C ASN A 76 -13.53 -7.28 -0.39
N TYR A 77 -13.54 -8.37 0.38
CA TYR A 77 -13.18 -8.37 1.79
C TYR A 77 -12.04 -9.33 2.09
N THR A 78 -11.33 -9.06 3.19
CA THR A 78 -10.30 -9.93 3.75
C THR A 78 -10.47 -9.97 5.25
N ASP A 79 -9.97 -11.00 5.93
CA ASP A 79 -10.03 -11.07 7.40
C ASP A 79 -8.66 -11.46 7.95
N PRO A 80 -7.74 -10.49 8.09
CA PRO A 80 -6.43 -10.73 8.69
C PRO A 80 -6.52 -11.11 10.17
N THR A 81 -7.61 -10.76 10.85
CA THR A 81 -7.85 -11.03 12.27
C THR A 81 -8.45 -12.40 12.52
N GLY A 82 -8.91 -13.07 11.46
CA GLY A 82 -9.74 -14.26 11.57
C GLY A 82 -11.00 -14.01 12.40
N GLY A 83 -11.54 -12.80 12.54
CA GLY A 83 -12.67 -12.49 13.43
C GLY A 83 -13.77 -11.68 12.77
N PHE A 84 -13.42 -10.76 11.88
CA PHE A 84 -14.39 -9.88 11.23
C PHE A 84 -13.94 -9.49 9.83
N ARG A 85 -14.92 -9.29 8.95
CA ARG A 85 -14.64 -8.90 7.56
C ARG A 85 -14.12 -7.47 7.50
N LEU A 86 -12.99 -7.30 6.83
CA LEU A 86 -12.43 -5.99 6.55
C LEU A 86 -12.67 -5.64 5.09
N PHE A 87 -13.40 -4.54 4.87
CA PHE A 87 -13.50 -3.96 3.54
C PHE A 87 -12.09 -3.57 3.11
N ARG A 88 -11.65 -4.00 1.93
CA ARG A 88 -10.43 -3.45 1.33
C ARG A 88 -10.68 -2.01 0.88
N ARG A 89 -10.87 -1.10 1.84
CA ARG A 89 -10.96 0.34 1.57
C ARG A 89 -9.61 0.72 0.96
N GLY A 90 -9.64 1.48 -0.11
CA GLY A 90 -8.42 1.81 -0.81
C GLY A 90 -8.63 2.99 -1.72
N ARG A 91 -7.62 3.84 -1.83
CA ARG A 91 -7.64 4.95 -2.76
C ARG A 91 -6.95 4.54 -4.04
N THR A 92 -7.68 4.66 -5.13
CA THR A 92 -7.13 4.40 -6.47
C THR A 92 -6.66 5.69 -7.12
N TYR A 93 -5.43 5.66 -7.62
CA TYR A 93 -4.80 6.69 -8.44
C TYR A 93 -4.51 6.08 -9.81
N SER A 94 -4.76 6.82 -10.88
CA SER A 94 -4.54 6.32 -12.23
C SER A 94 -4.05 7.43 -13.15
N GLY A 95 -3.26 7.06 -14.14
CA GLY A 95 -2.68 7.97 -15.12
C GLY A 95 -1.83 7.24 -16.14
N GLN A 96 -1.01 8.00 -16.86
CA GLN A 96 -0.03 7.49 -17.81
C GLN A 96 1.34 7.42 -17.13
N ALA A 97 1.86 6.21 -16.94
CA ALA A 97 3.13 5.97 -16.27
C ALA A 97 4.32 6.33 -17.16
N LYS A 98 5.31 6.95 -16.53
CA LYS A 98 6.69 7.07 -17.02
C LYS A 98 7.62 6.47 -15.99
N VAL A 99 8.62 5.72 -16.45
CA VAL A 99 9.67 5.17 -15.58
C VAL A 99 10.51 6.31 -15.01
N VAL A 100 10.66 6.34 -13.69
CA VAL A 100 11.45 7.31 -12.93
C VAL A 100 12.20 6.55 -11.84
N ASP A 101 13.53 6.62 -11.88
CA ASP A 101 14.42 5.84 -10.99
C ASP A 101 13.98 4.36 -10.93
N LEU A 102 13.87 3.75 -9.74
CA LEU A 102 13.40 2.37 -9.55
C LEU A 102 11.86 2.22 -9.50
N GLY A 103 11.12 3.15 -10.08
CA GLY A 103 9.66 3.10 -10.06
C GLY A 103 8.99 3.86 -11.18
N PHE A 104 7.78 4.34 -10.90
CA PHE A 104 6.92 4.99 -11.90
C PHE A 104 6.34 6.29 -11.37
N ALA A 105 6.26 7.30 -12.22
CA ALA A 105 5.53 8.53 -11.96
C ALA A 105 4.43 8.76 -13.01
N PHE A 106 3.35 9.39 -12.59
CA PHE A 106 2.20 9.70 -13.43
C PHE A 106 1.36 10.83 -12.83
N MET A 107 0.62 11.56 -13.67
CA MET A 107 -0.31 12.58 -13.18
C MET A 107 -1.65 11.94 -12.77
N ALA A 108 -2.03 12.07 -11.51
CA ALA A 108 -3.28 11.51 -10.97
C ALA A 108 -4.10 12.56 -10.19
N LYS A 109 -5.25 12.13 -9.66
CA LYS A 109 -6.05 12.95 -8.73
C LYS A 109 -5.24 13.29 -7.47
N HIS A 110 -5.41 14.50 -6.95
CA HIS A 110 -4.73 14.92 -5.73
C HIS A 110 -5.13 14.05 -4.53
N PRO A 111 -4.20 13.66 -3.64
CA PRO A 111 -4.51 12.78 -2.51
C PRO A 111 -5.46 13.41 -1.48
N THR A 112 -5.46 14.74 -1.34
CA THR A 112 -6.26 15.44 -0.31
C THR A 112 -7.22 16.50 -0.83
N VAL A 113 -7.10 16.98 -2.08
CA VAL A 113 -7.84 18.15 -2.57
C VAL A 113 -8.73 17.73 -3.75
N LYS A 114 -10.05 17.81 -3.57
CA LYS A 114 -11.02 17.40 -4.58
C LYS A 114 -10.86 18.25 -5.86
N GLY A 115 -10.92 17.60 -7.03
CA GLY A 115 -10.86 18.25 -8.34
C GLY A 115 -9.45 18.68 -8.80
N LYS A 116 -8.43 18.62 -7.95
CA LYS A 116 -7.04 18.92 -8.32
C LYS A 116 -6.28 17.67 -8.76
N ARG A 117 -5.13 17.89 -9.43
CA ARG A 117 -4.17 16.85 -9.81
C ARG A 117 -2.84 17.03 -9.10
N ALA A 118 -2.13 15.94 -8.92
CA ALA A 118 -0.78 15.88 -8.35
C ALA A 118 0.12 14.99 -9.21
N ILE A 119 1.43 15.18 -9.10
CA ILE A 119 2.41 14.20 -9.59
C ILE A 119 2.39 13.05 -8.59
N THR A 120 1.97 11.85 -9.01
CA THR A 120 2.00 10.65 -8.17
C THR A 120 3.16 9.76 -8.58
N ALA A 121 4.03 9.41 -7.65
CA ALA A 121 5.11 8.47 -7.86
C ALA A 121 4.97 7.26 -6.95
N ILE A 122 5.19 6.07 -7.50
CA ILE A 122 5.28 4.81 -6.76
C ILE A 122 6.72 4.32 -6.84
N VAL A 123 7.35 4.23 -5.67
CA VAL A 123 8.78 3.89 -5.52
C VAL A 123 8.97 3.14 -4.19
N HIS A 124 10.02 2.32 -4.09
CA HIS A 124 10.45 1.76 -2.81
C HIS A 124 11.25 2.80 -2.03
N GLY A 125 11.18 2.75 -0.71
CA GLY A 125 11.74 3.78 0.14
C GLY A 125 11.86 3.34 1.59
N GLN A 126 12.68 4.10 2.30
CA GLN A 126 13.01 3.95 3.71
C GLN A 126 12.96 5.32 4.37
N ALA A 127 13.10 5.38 5.68
CA ALA A 127 13.15 6.65 6.40
C ALA A 127 14.19 7.60 5.78
N GLY A 128 13.78 8.82 5.43
CA GLY A 128 14.63 9.85 4.84
C GLY A 128 15.07 9.68 3.38
N ALA A 129 14.82 8.55 2.70
CA ALA A 129 15.29 8.33 1.32
C ALA A 129 14.42 7.37 0.49
N VAL A 130 14.48 7.54 -0.83
CA VAL A 130 13.90 6.58 -1.80
C VAL A 130 14.99 5.63 -2.27
N GLU A 131 14.64 4.37 -2.56
CA GLU A 131 15.60 3.38 -3.07
C GLU A 131 16.01 3.68 -4.52
N GLY A 132 17.26 3.37 -4.84
CA GLY A 132 17.83 3.46 -6.19
C GLY A 132 18.70 2.24 -6.48
N GLU A 133 19.01 2.00 -7.76
CA GLU A 133 19.69 0.77 -8.22
C GLU A 133 20.96 0.40 -7.46
N ARG A 134 21.79 1.40 -7.11
CA ARG A 134 23.07 1.20 -6.40
C ARG A 134 23.14 1.89 -5.04
N ARG A 135 22.39 2.98 -4.87
CA ARG A 135 22.39 3.81 -3.67
C ARG A 135 21.03 4.50 -3.52
N PRO A 136 20.65 4.88 -2.30
CA PRO A 136 19.44 5.67 -2.07
C PRO A 136 19.46 6.97 -2.91
N VAL A 137 18.30 7.34 -3.44
CA VAL A 137 18.08 8.53 -4.24
C VAL A 137 17.66 9.67 -3.30
N SER A 138 18.40 10.78 -3.35
CA SER A 138 18.05 11.99 -2.60
C SER A 138 16.83 12.68 -3.21
N ALA A 139 16.10 13.47 -2.41
CA ALA A 139 14.94 14.22 -2.90
C ALA A 139 15.28 15.17 -4.05
N ALA A 140 16.47 15.77 -4.06
CA ALA A 140 16.93 16.65 -5.15
C ALA A 140 17.11 15.91 -6.47
N ARG A 141 17.78 14.75 -6.41
CA ARG A 141 17.98 13.90 -7.59
C ARG A 141 16.64 13.37 -8.10
N PHE A 142 15.76 12.99 -7.19
CA PHE A 142 14.42 12.51 -7.53
C PHE A 142 13.56 13.60 -8.21
N ALA A 143 13.55 14.82 -7.68
CA ALA A 143 12.87 15.96 -8.30
C ALA A 143 13.41 16.22 -9.73
N ALA A 144 14.74 16.24 -9.89
CA ALA A 144 15.36 16.39 -11.20
C ALA A 144 14.99 15.25 -12.17
N SER A 145 14.89 14.00 -11.69
CA SER A 145 14.42 12.86 -12.49
C SER A 145 12.97 13.05 -12.95
N LEU A 146 12.09 13.60 -12.10
CA LEU A 146 10.71 13.92 -12.45
C LEU A 146 10.63 15.01 -13.53
N ASP A 147 11.33 16.14 -13.34
CA ASP A 147 11.35 17.23 -14.31
C ASP A 147 11.91 16.77 -15.66
N LYS A 148 12.99 15.98 -15.65
CA LYS A 148 13.56 15.38 -16.88
C LYS A 148 12.56 14.49 -17.64
N LYS A 149 11.61 13.87 -16.94
CA LYS A 149 10.52 13.09 -17.56
C LYS A 149 9.30 13.94 -17.93
N GLY A 150 9.38 15.26 -17.77
CA GLY A 150 8.32 16.20 -18.13
C GLY A 150 7.22 16.32 -17.09
N PHE A 151 7.52 16.05 -15.81
CA PHE A 151 6.63 16.39 -14.70
C PHE A 151 7.13 17.68 -14.06
N GLU A 152 6.42 18.79 -14.28
CA GLU A 152 6.79 20.11 -13.74
C GLU A 152 6.67 20.14 -12.20
N THR A 153 7.75 19.83 -11.48
CA THR A 153 7.73 19.70 -10.02
C THR A 153 7.49 21.02 -9.30
N SER A 154 7.80 22.14 -9.94
CA SER A 154 7.48 23.49 -9.46
C SER A 154 5.99 23.85 -9.57
N ARG A 155 5.21 23.12 -10.37
CA ARG A 155 3.81 23.45 -10.69
C ARG A 155 2.80 22.57 -9.99
N TYR A 156 3.16 21.38 -9.54
CA TYR A 156 2.20 20.44 -8.95
C TYR A 156 2.68 19.95 -7.59
N ASP A 157 1.73 19.80 -6.67
CA ASP A 157 1.97 19.03 -5.44
C ASP A 157 2.33 17.58 -5.80
N ILE A 158 3.13 16.96 -4.96
CA ILE A 158 3.75 15.67 -5.24
C ILE A 158 3.23 14.64 -4.24
N HIS A 159 2.86 13.47 -4.73
CA HIS A 159 2.36 12.35 -3.93
C HIS A 159 3.27 11.14 -4.08
N ILE A 160 3.99 10.81 -3.01
CA ILE A 160 4.93 9.70 -2.93
C ILE A 160 4.25 8.50 -2.29
N ILE A 161 3.95 7.47 -3.09
CA ILE A 161 3.49 6.16 -2.64
C ILE A 161 4.73 5.31 -2.39
N SER A 162 5.27 5.43 -1.17
CA SER A 162 6.47 4.73 -0.74
C SER A 162 6.47 4.54 0.78
N CYS A 163 7.05 3.43 1.24
CA CYS A 163 7.23 3.13 2.66
C CYS A 163 8.07 4.22 3.33
N MET A 164 7.66 4.62 4.53
CA MET A 164 8.40 5.56 5.39
C MET A 164 8.78 6.89 4.74
N SER A 165 8.11 7.27 3.65
CA SER A 165 8.38 8.53 2.93
C SER A 165 8.13 9.77 3.79
N GLY A 166 7.22 9.66 4.76
CA GLY A 166 6.92 10.68 5.77
C GLY A 166 7.79 10.62 7.02
N ASP A 167 8.64 9.60 7.17
CA ASP A 167 9.43 9.39 8.38
C ASP A 167 10.85 9.95 8.22
N PRO A 168 11.35 10.71 9.21
CA PRO A 168 12.74 11.18 9.22
C PRO A 168 13.72 10.04 9.50
N ALA A 169 14.94 10.15 8.99
CA ALA A 169 16.06 9.34 9.47
C ALA A 169 16.71 10.03 10.68
N GLN A 170 17.51 9.31 11.46
CA GLN A 170 18.07 9.75 12.74
C GLN A 170 18.72 11.15 12.72
N ASP A 171 19.29 11.55 11.58
CA ASP A 171 20.01 12.80 11.33
C ASP A 171 19.43 13.63 10.17
N ARG A 172 18.29 13.24 9.59
CA ARG A 172 17.76 13.85 8.36
C ARG A 172 16.25 14.00 8.39
N GLN A 173 15.76 15.08 7.79
CA GLN A 173 14.33 15.28 7.56
C GLN A 173 13.74 14.12 6.73
N SER A 174 12.42 13.95 6.79
CA SER A 174 11.74 12.96 5.95
C SER A 174 11.95 13.26 4.47
N PHE A 175 11.82 12.21 3.64
CA PHE A 175 11.99 12.35 2.20
C PHE A 175 11.01 13.38 1.62
N ILE A 176 9.73 13.33 2.04
CA ILE A 176 8.73 14.30 1.58
C ILE A 176 9.02 15.73 2.07
N GLN A 177 9.59 15.91 3.26
CA GLN A 177 9.96 17.25 3.71
C GLN A 177 11.09 17.84 2.86
N SER A 178 12.13 17.05 2.60
CA SER A 178 13.22 17.46 1.71
C SER A 178 12.69 17.78 0.31
N LEU A 179 11.82 16.94 -0.24
CA LEU A 179 11.21 17.14 -1.55
C LEU A 179 10.35 18.40 -1.61
N SER A 180 9.58 18.67 -0.56
CA SER A 180 8.74 19.86 -0.46
C SER A 180 9.57 21.15 -0.43
N ASN A 181 10.67 21.15 0.34
CA ASN A 181 11.59 22.29 0.42
C ASN A 181 12.26 22.57 -0.93
N ILE A 182 12.63 21.53 -1.68
CA ILE A 182 13.31 21.65 -2.99
C ILE A 182 12.36 22.16 -4.08
N THR A 183 11.13 21.64 -4.11
CA THR A 183 10.18 21.92 -5.19
C THR A 183 9.32 23.14 -4.93
N GLY A 184 9.26 23.62 -3.68
CA GLY A 184 8.36 24.69 -3.28
C GLY A 184 6.88 24.29 -3.32
N ARG A 185 6.57 22.99 -3.39
CA ARG A 185 5.21 22.43 -3.44
C ARG A 185 4.96 21.51 -2.25
N ASN A 186 3.69 21.23 -1.95
CA ASN A 186 3.42 20.27 -0.89
C ASN A 186 3.80 18.87 -1.37
N ALA A 187 4.36 18.08 -0.45
CA ALA A 187 4.67 16.68 -0.69
C ALA A 187 3.85 15.80 0.26
N HIS A 188 3.09 14.88 -0.31
CA HIS A 188 2.26 13.91 0.38
C HIS A 188 2.98 12.57 0.42
N GLY A 189 3.00 11.92 1.57
CA GLY A 189 3.59 10.60 1.74
C GLY A 189 2.95 9.85 2.88
N TYR A 190 3.69 8.91 3.44
CA TYR A 190 3.19 7.99 4.44
C TYR A 190 4.25 7.71 5.49
N SER A 191 3.83 7.71 6.76
CA SER A 191 4.60 7.16 7.88
C SER A 191 4.27 5.66 7.97
N GLY A 192 5.28 4.79 8.12
CA GLY A 192 5.13 3.33 8.14
C GLY A 192 5.11 2.65 6.76
N THR A 193 4.82 1.34 6.76
CA THR A 193 4.81 0.49 5.56
C THR A 193 3.53 0.68 4.75
N VAL A 194 3.67 0.88 3.43
CA VAL A 194 2.54 1.11 2.52
C VAL A 194 2.35 -0.08 1.60
N THR A 195 1.13 -0.62 1.56
CA THR A 195 0.74 -1.61 0.56
C THR A 195 0.06 -0.93 -0.64
N ALA A 196 0.68 -1.03 -1.80
CA ALA A 196 0.15 -0.53 -3.07
C ALA A 196 0.15 -1.64 -4.13
N ASN A 197 -0.96 -1.78 -4.84
CA ASN A 197 -1.12 -2.76 -5.92
C ASN A 197 -1.17 -2.00 -7.27
N PRO A 198 -0.05 -1.91 -8.01
CA PRO A 198 -0.04 -1.37 -9.36
C PRO A 198 -0.56 -2.39 -10.37
N THR A 199 -1.44 -1.96 -11.26
CA THR A 199 -1.90 -2.72 -12.44
C THR A 199 -1.63 -1.91 -13.69
N PHE A 200 -1.02 -2.53 -14.70
CA PHE A 200 -0.67 -1.91 -15.97
C PHE A 200 -1.63 -2.36 -17.08
N GLY A 201 -2.11 -1.40 -17.88
CA GLY A 201 -2.94 -1.67 -19.04
C GLY A 201 -2.11 -2.07 -20.27
N ARG A 202 -2.79 -2.54 -21.32
CA ARG A 202 -2.14 -2.75 -22.63
C ARG A 202 -1.63 -1.41 -23.17
N THR A 203 -0.39 -1.42 -23.62
CA THR A 203 0.29 -0.26 -24.20
C THR A 203 -0.28 0.04 -25.58
N SER A 204 -0.85 1.22 -25.76
CA SER A 204 -1.18 1.78 -27.07
C SER A 204 -0.43 3.11 -27.19
N ASN A 205 0.68 3.11 -27.93
CA ASN A 205 1.68 4.20 -28.01
C ASN A 205 2.51 4.36 -26.72
N ALA A 206 3.60 5.14 -26.77
CA ALA A 206 4.72 5.20 -25.82
C ALA A 206 4.42 5.50 -24.32
N LEU A 207 3.16 5.45 -23.89
CA LEU A 207 2.70 5.66 -22.53
C LEU A 207 1.96 4.41 -22.03
N THR A 208 2.30 3.95 -20.82
CA THR A 208 1.67 2.77 -20.21
C THR A 208 0.59 3.22 -19.22
N PRO A 209 -0.70 2.88 -19.43
CA PRO A 209 -1.73 3.16 -18.45
C PRO A 209 -1.44 2.44 -17.14
N ILE A 210 -1.46 3.16 -16.02
CA ILE A 210 -1.26 2.60 -14.68
C ILE A 210 -2.46 2.92 -13.79
N LYS A 211 -2.83 1.95 -12.96
CA LYS A 211 -3.79 2.12 -11.87
C LYS A 211 -3.17 1.55 -10.60
N VAL A 212 -3.03 2.39 -9.58
CA VAL A 212 -2.45 2.04 -8.29
C VAL A 212 -3.53 2.11 -7.23
N ARG A 213 -3.80 1.00 -6.54
CA ARG A 213 -4.66 0.99 -5.35
C ARG A 213 -3.79 0.97 -4.10
N VAL A 214 -3.86 2.04 -3.31
CA VAL A 214 -3.28 2.08 -1.96
C VAL A 214 -4.34 1.55 -0.98
N VAL A 215 -4.04 0.44 -0.32
CA VAL A 215 -4.96 -0.23 0.64
C VAL A 215 -5.00 0.59 1.93
N SER A 216 -6.15 0.89 2.53
CA SER A 216 -6.22 1.74 3.74
C SER A 216 -5.91 0.99 5.03
N LYS A 217 -5.50 1.75 6.05
CA LYS A 217 -5.40 1.32 7.46
C LYS A 217 -6.61 0.48 7.86
N LEU A 218 -6.37 -0.62 8.57
CA LEU A 218 -7.43 -1.33 9.29
C LEU A 218 -8.08 -0.37 10.31
N PRO A 219 -9.36 -0.56 10.70
CA PRO A 219 -9.97 0.18 11.80
C PRO A 219 -9.05 0.20 13.02
N SER A 220 -9.09 1.29 13.81
CA SER A 220 -8.22 1.47 15.00
C SER A 220 -8.30 0.33 16.02
N TYR A 221 -9.36 -0.46 16.01
CA TYR A 221 -9.53 -1.62 16.88
C TYR A 221 -8.75 -2.88 16.41
N ALA A 222 -8.22 -2.88 15.19
CA ALA A 222 -7.41 -3.97 14.61
C ALA A 222 -5.89 -3.77 14.83
N GLU A 223 -5.50 -3.10 15.92
CA GLU A 223 -4.13 -2.67 16.25
C GLU A 223 -3.10 -3.81 16.40
N TYR A 224 -3.50 -5.08 16.25
CA TYR A 224 -2.62 -6.24 16.37
C TYR A 224 -1.79 -6.59 15.12
N LYS A 225 -2.00 -5.96 13.95
CA LYS A 225 -1.17 -6.19 12.75
C LYS A 225 -0.39 -4.93 12.34
N LYS A 226 0.92 -4.93 12.65
CA LYS A 226 1.88 -3.85 12.31
C LYS A 226 2.05 -3.63 10.81
N ASP A 227 1.73 -4.63 9.97
CA ASP A 227 2.07 -4.63 8.54
C ASP A 227 1.15 -3.78 7.64
N PHE A 228 0.03 -3.27 8.18
CA PHE A 228 -0.95 -2.47 7.43
C PHE A 228 -1.18 -1.07 8.00
N VAL A 229 -0.31 -0.63 8.92
CA VAL A 229 -0.45 0.65 9.61
C VAL A 229 0.46 1.67 8.93
N TYR A 230 -0.08 2.38 7.94
CA TYR A 230 0.49 3.67 7.55
C TYR A 230 -0.38 4.83 8.00
N GLN A 231 0.26 5.97 8.18
CA GLN A 231 -0.41 7.24 8.43
C GLN A 231 -0.09 8.22 7.30
N PRO A 232 -1.08 8.74 6.56
CA PRO A 232 -0.84 9.78 5.58
C PRO A 232 -0.16 10.99 6.21
N ARG A 233 0.90 11.50 5.58
CA ARG A 233 1.63 12.69 5.99
C ARG A 233 1.66 13.72 4.86
N VAL A 234 1.73 14.99 5.23
CA VAL A 234 1.90 16.10 4.31
C VAL A 234 3.05 16.96 4.83
N ALA A 235 3.99 17.26 3.96
CA ALA A 235 5.02 18.26 4.18
C ALA A 235 4.72 19.49 3.33
N SER A 236 4.93 20.66 3.93
CA SER A 236 4.86 21.94 3.26
C SER A 236 6.25 22.60 3.26
N PRO A 237 6.54 23.47 2.27
CA PRO A 237 7.86 24.08 2.16
C PRO A 237 8.17 24.93 3.39
N GLN A 238 9.32 24.67 4.01
CA GLN A 238 9.82 25.51 5.11
C GLN A 238 10.55 26.72 4.52
N LYS A 239 10.28 27.93 5.04
CA LYS A 239 11.09 29.11 4.71
C LYS A 239 12.50 28.85 5.24
N ALA A 240 13.52 29.11 4.41
CA ALA A 240 14.90 29.17 4.90
C ALA A 240 14.95 30.18 6.07
N ILE A 241 15.39 29.72 7.24
CA ILE A 241 15.73 30.62 8.34
C ILE A 241 16.90 31.45 7.81
N ARG A 242 16.69 32.74 7.54
CA ARG A 242 17.81 33.67 7.35
C ARG A 242 18.47 33.79 8.72
N ASP A 243 19.74 33.44 8.83
CA ASP A 243 20.53 33.81 10.00
C ASP A 243 20.40 35.32 10.21
N PRO A 244 20.05 35.80 11.42
CA PRO A 244 20.24 37.20 11.75
C PRO A 244 21.75 37.44 11.78
N GLY A 245 22.23 38.16 10.76
CA GLY A 245 23.63 38.57 10.66
C GLY A 245 24.04 39.57 11.74
#